data_AF-A0A924TSV6-F1
#
_entry.id   AF-A0A924TSV6-F1
#
_cell.length_a   1.000
_cell.length_b   1.000
_cell.length_c   1.000
_cell.angle_alpha   90.00
_cell.angle_beta   90.00
_cell.angle_gamma   90.00
#
_symmetry.space_group_name_H-M   'P 1'
#
loop_
_entity.id
_entity.type
_entity.pdbx_description
1 polymer ?
#
loop_
_entity_poly.entity_id
_entity_poly.type
_entity_poly.pdbx_seq_one_letter_code
_entity_poly.pdbx_strand_id
1 'polypeptide(L)'
;MSGPAGNRRRADRRQADRRQPPSPHADDSWLSAWGDPSNSRFASRTGEASRLDTDPEAGSDSRFMAREALRLVAIEGAALPRILRTYVAARAALALALVLAPWLAALMGSRPAVSVMLVCLAYAAQAVSLWLIHGARDDRRLPDHLLPRQWLWTIGIDLLAFSLLRLLDAAAQLNYTALLVLPVLMSGVLTRRLVALATAAGVTLVMLLGTLPILHDGESGGDLLLQLSQAGLAGAGMFLIALLASGLSQRLAREERSARTSLELARQQSQLNRLVIEEMGEGVLVVDRRGRVRAINPAARALLGPGGQAMIVPSPLSDEPALQALLQALEQAYVQGSWPAAARELTLLLDDGERRTLQVRARFTRRAGIAADDTPPEDICVLFLEDMRAVQGRARQDKLAAMGRVSAGIAHETRTPRAAFSQANAVMLEDELLPPQRRLSRIVADNVERLKRIVDDVLAVAPGAAVPTTAIDARAEVLQVIDDWRRSAGPASQAAERLAVDLPATALQAQFDAEHLRRVLVNLLDNASR
;
A
#
# COMPACT_ATOMS: atom_id res chain seq x y z
N MET A 1 -55.79 -42.81 22.81
CA MET A 1 -56.13 -42.50 24.21
C MET A 1 -54.84 -42.34 24.99
N SER A 2 -54.77 -41.26 25.77
CA SER A 2 -53.90 -41.06 26.93
C SER A 2 -52.42 -40.70 26.72
N GLY A 3 -52.12 -39.39 26.77
CA GLY A 3 -51.06 -38.93 27.68
C GLY A 3 -51.64 -38.84 29.12
N PRO A 4 -51.03 -38.14 30.09
CA PRO A 4 -49.67 -37.57 30.22
C PRO A 4 -49.03 -37.94 31.59
N ALA A 5 -47.78 -37.54 31.86
CA ALA A 5 -47.33 -37.22 33.23
C ALA A 5 -46.00 -36.46 33.20
N GLY A 6 -46.05 -35.17 33.57
CA GLY A 6 -44.88 -34.34 33.78
C GLY A 6 -44.48 -34.27 35.26
N ASN A 7 -43.20 -33.99 35.50
CA ASN A 7 -42.76 -33.17 36.63
C ASN A 7 -41.32 -32.68 36.32
N ARG A 8 -41.10 -31.46 35.81
CA ARG A 8 -40.87 -30.22 36.58
C ARG A 8 -39.84 -30.35 37.71
N ARG A 9 -38.59 -29.96 37.39
CA ARG A 9 -37.77 -28.90 38.05
C ARG A 9 -36.29 -29.31 38.20
N ARG A 10 -35.45 -28.76 37.33
CA ARG A 10 -34.24 -28.01 37.72
C ARG A 10 -33.78 -27.18 36.51
N ALA A 11 -34.24 -25.94 36.50
CA ALA A 11 -33.55 -24.85 35.84
C ALA A 11 -32.25 -24.61 36.60
N ASP A 12 -31.10 -24.75 35.95
CA ASP A 12 -30.19 -23.64 35.67
C ASP A 12 -28.93 -24.16 34.97
N ARG A 13 -28.31 -23.33 34.12
CA ARG A 13 -27.13 -23.62 33.25
C ARG A 13 -27.41 -24.29 31.91
N ARG A 14 -28.00 -23.55 30.98
CA ARG A 14 -27.56 -23.53 29.56
C ARG A 14 -27.91 -22.17 28.94
N GLN A 15 -26.99 -21.22 29.03
CA GLN A 15 -27.00 -20.02 28.20
C GLN A 15 -25.56 -19.73 27.76
N ALA A 16 -25.43 -19.35 26.49
CA ALA A 16 -24.22 -18.90 25.79
C ALA A 16 -23.21 -19.97 25.34
N ASP A 17 -23.62 -20.80 24.38
CA ASP A 17 -22.70 -21.21 23.29
C ASP A 17 -23.44 -21.09 21.95
N ARG A 18 -23.58 -19.84 21.49
CA ARG A 18 -23.93 -19.52 20.10
C ARG A 18 -22.72 -18.80 19.53
N ARG A 19 -21.99 -19.55 18.70
CA ARG A 19 -20.96 -19.06 17.78
C ARG A 19 -21.45 -17.75 17.14
N GLN A 20 -20.79 -16.64 17.49
CA GLN A 20 -20.91 -15.40 16.74
C GLN A 20 -20.39 -15.66 15.32
N PRO A 21 -21.10 -15.24 14.26
CA PRO A 21 -20.50 -15.12 12.94
C PRO A 21 -19.37 -14.08 13.03
N PRO A 22 -18.32 -14.19 12.21
CA PRO A 22 -17.25 -13.20 12.20
C PRO A 22 -17.86 -11.83 11.93
N SER A 23 -17.55 -10.87 12.80
CA SER A 23 -17.88 -9.46 12.61
C SER A 23 -17.41 -9.02 11.22
N PRO A 24 -18.25 -8.34 10.41
CA PRO A 24 -17.75 -7.72 9.21
C PRO A 24 -16.71 -6.69 9.65
N HIS A 25 -15.47 -6.87 9.18
CA HIS A 25 -14.45 -5.84 9.26
C HIS A 25 -15.08 -4.52 8.78
N ALA A 26 -14.86 -3.47 9.56
CA ALA A 26 -15.24 -2.12 9.18
C ALA A 26 -14.77 -1.87 7.75
N ASP A 27 -15.73 -1.64 6.85
CA ASP A 27 -15.46 -1.10 5.53
C ASP A 27 -14.73 0.23 5.74
N ASP A 28 -13.41 0.19 5.61
CA ASP A 28 -12.57 1.36 5.35
C ASP A 28 -13.12 2.00 4.08
N SER A 29 -14.07 2.91 4.26
CA SER A 29 -14.75 3.57 3.17
C SER A 29 -13.71 4.29 2.33
N TRP A 30 -13.44 3.77 1.12
CA TRP A 30 -12.54 4.35 0.12
C TRP A 30 -12.90 5.82 -0.18
N LEU A 31 -14.16 6.21 0.10
CA LEU A 31 -14.70 7.57 -0.02
C LEU A 31 -14.15 8.54 1.05
N SER A 32 -13.62 8.06 2.18
CA SER A 32 -13.09 8.90 3.26
C SER A 32 -11.77 9.59 2.89
N ALA A 33 -10.97 9.01 1.98
CA ALA A 33 -9.71 9.59 1.50
C ALA A 33 -9.92 10.90 0.71
N TRP A 34 -11.15 11.18 0.29
CA TRP A 34 -11.53 12.33 -0.53
C TRP A 34 -12.14 13.49 0.27
N GLY A 35 -12.57 13.24 1.51
CA GLY A 35 -13.40 14.16 2.28
C GLY A 35 -12.65 15.22 3.09
N ASP A 36 -11.32 15.31 3.00
CA ASP A 36 -10.53 16.26 3.77
C ASP A 36 -10.18 17.52 2.95
N PRO A 37 -10.86 18.66 3.16
CA PRO A 37 -10.60 19.91 2.44
C PRO A 37 -9.25 20.55 2.77
N SER A 38 -8.46 20.00 3.71
CA SER A 38 -7.16 20.55 4.08
C SER A 38 -6.04 20.30 3.07
N ASN A 39 -6.26 19.43 2.07
CA ASN A 39 -5.21 19.01 1.12
C ASN A 39 -5.24 19.71 -0.25
N SER A 40 -6.16 20.66 -0.46
CA SER A 40 -6.35 21.37 -1.74
C SER A 40 -5.46 22.62 -1.94
N ARG A 41 -4.52 22.91 -1.03
CA ARG A 41 -3.68 24.13 -1.08
C ARG A 41 -2.37 24.01 -1.87
N PHE A 42 -2.10 22.91 -2.57
CA PHE A 42 -0.81 22.74 -3.26
C PHE A 42 -0.81 22.98 -4.78
N ALA A 43 -1.92 23.44 -5.37
CA ALA A 43 -2.01 23.67 -6.82
C ALA A 43 -2.33 25.12 -7.17
N SER A 44 -1.37 26.03 -7.02
CA SER A 44 -1.38 27.32 -7.72
C SER A 44 -0.02 28.01 -7.71
N ARG A 45 0.98 27.41 -8.38
CA ARG A 45 2.12 28.18 -8.89
C ARG A 45 2.64 27.54 -10.18
N THR A 46 2.11 28.00 -11.31
CA THR A 46 2.84 28.03 -12.59
C THR A 46 2.12 28.98 -13.54
N GLY A 47 2.78 30.09 -13.81
CA GLY A 47 2.54 30.92 -14.98
C GLY A 47 3.89 31.54 -15.33
N GLU A 48 4.66 30.87 -16.19
CA GLU A 48 5.49 31.49 -17.23
C GLU A 48 6.20 30.45 -18.12
N ALA A 49 5.96 30.63 -19.42
CA ALA A 49 6.52 30.11 -20.66
C ALA A 49 7.85 29.31 -20.70
N SER A 50 7.79 28.23 -21.52
CA SER A 50 8.69 27.91 -22.64
C SER A 50 10.18 27.64 -22.39
N ARG A 51 10.60 26.37 -22.53
CA ARG A 51 11.49 25.88 -23.62
C ARG A 51 11.79 24.38 -23.44
N LEU A 52 11.97 23.71 -24.57
CA LEU A 52 12.46 22.33 -24.68
C LEU A 52 13.74 22.14 -23.85
N ASP A 53 13.82 21.05 -23.10
CA ASP A 53 14.94 20.11 -23.25
C ASP A 53 14.62 18.76 -22.60
N THR A 54 15.22 17.74 -23.21
CA THR A 54 15.08 16.31 -22.94
C THR A 54 15.36 15.90 -21.50
N ASP A 55 14.50 15.02 -20.99
CA ASP A 55 14.68 14.22 -19.79
C ASP A 55 15.99 13.42 -19.84
N PRO A 56 16.76 13.37 -18.74
CA PRO A 56 16.97 12.05 -18.14
C PRO A 56 17.15 12.11 -16.62
N GLU A 57 16.08 12.09 -15.82
CA GLU A 57 16.22 11.82 -14.36
C GLU A 57 15.12 10.90 -13.78
N ALA A 58 15.02 9.66 -14.26
CA ALA A 58 14.31 8.58 -13.57
C ALA A 58 15.02 8.06 -12.29
N GLY A 59 16.06 8.74 -11.80
CA GLY A 59 16.88 8.33 -10.63
C GLY A 59 16.70 9.18 -9.36
N SER A 60 15.90 10.25 -9.41
CA SER A 60 15.75 11.23 -8.32
C SER A 60 14.75 10.77 -7.23
N ASP A 61 13.68 10.08 -7.62
CA ASP A 61 12.61 9.68 -6.69
C ASP A 61 13.04 8.62 -5.68
N SER A 62 13.92 7.69 -6.05
CA SER A 62 14.42 6.69 -5.09
C SER A 62 15.29 7.33 -4.00
N ARG A 63 16.03 8.40 -4.31
CA ARG A 63 16.84 9.15 -3.34
C ARG A 63 16.00 10.07 -2.47
N PHE A 64 14.91 10.62 -3.01
CA PHE A 64 13.94 11.39 -2.25
C PHE A 64 13.16 10.48 -1.27
N MET A 65 12.64 9.34 -1.74
CA MET A 65 11.99 8.33 -0.90
C MET A 65 12.94 7.74 0.15
N ALA A 66 14.21 7.50 -0.18
CA ALA A 66 15.20 7.07 0.80
C ALA A 66 15.49 8.16 1.85
N ARG A 67 15.51 9.44 1.48
CA ARG A 67 15.67 10.56 2.41
C ARG A 67 14.45 10.76 3.30
N GLU A 68 13.25 10.56 2.76
CA GLU A 68 11.99 10.66 3.50
C GLU A 68 11.82 9.46 4.46
N ALA A 69 12.19 8.25 4.03
CA ALA A 69 12.28 7.06 4.87
C ALA A 69 13.33 7.25 5.98
N LEU A 70 14.50 7.83 5.67
CA LEU A 70 15.51 8.18 6.68
C LEU A 70 15.02 9.29 7.63
N ARG A 71 14.17 10.22 7.18
CA ARG A 71 13.53 11.23 8.03
C ARG A 71 12.48 10.62 8.96
N LEU A 72 11.68 9.68 8.47
CA LEU A 72 10.71 8.94 9.27
C LEU A 72 11.40 8.07 10.33
N VAL A 73 12.46 7.35 9.94
CA VAL A 73 13.33 6.60 10.88
C VAL A 73 14.04 7.54 11.87
N ALA A 74 14.37 8.78 11.49
CA ALA A 74 14.94 9.77 12.41
C ALA A 74 13.93 10.29 13.46
N ILE A 75 12.61 10.18 13.20
CA ILE A 75 11.55 10.51 14.17
C ILE A 75 11.32 9.35 15.15
N GLU A 76 11.64 8.11 14.75
CA GLU A 76 11.56 6.90 15.59
C GLU A 76 12.51 6.96 16.80
N GLY A 77 13.69 7.58 16.67
CA GLY A 77 14.72 7.64 17.72
C GLY A 77 14.63 8.79 18.74
N ALA A 78 13.60 9.65 18.69
CA ALA A 78 13.60 10.94 19.41
C ALA A 78 13.27 10.88 20.92
N ALA A 79 12.79 9.75 21.47
CA ALA A 79 12.38 9.66 22.88
C ALA A 79 13.57 9.53 23.84
N LEU A 80 14.50 8.61 23.57
CA LEU A 80 15.68 8.37 24.40
C LEU A 80 16.60 9.61 24.55
N PRO A 81 16.97 10.35 23.48
CA PRO A 81 17.83 11.53 23.62
C PRO A 81 17.15 12.67 24.37
N ARG A 82 15.80 12.80 24.29
CA ARG A 82 15.05 13.75 25.10
C ARG A 82 15.12 13.40 26.58
N ILE A 83 14.90 12.12 26.93
CA ILE A 83 14.98 11.61 28.31
C ILE A 83 16.42 11.73 28.84
N LEU A 84 17.43 11.46 28.02
CA LEU A 84 18.83 11.59 28.40
C LEU A 84 19.21 13.06 28.66
N ARG A 85 18.73 14.00 27.83
CA ARG A 85 18.96 15.44 28.04
C ARG A 85 18.31 15.97 29.31
N THR A 86 17.05 15.61 29.57
CA THR A 86 16.38 16.00 30.82
C THR A 86 17.08 15.41 32.03
N TYR A 87 17.60 14.17 31.93
CA TYR A 87 18.40 13.55 32.99
C TYR A 87 19.73 14.27 33.22
N VAL A 88 20.51 14.53 32.17
CA VAL A 88 21.80 15.22 32.32
C VAL A 88 21.62 16.65 32.87
N ALA A 89 20.53 17.33 32.49
CA ALA A 89 20.16 18.62 33.08
C ALA A 89 19.79 18.51 34.56
N ALA A 90 18.98 17.52 34.95
CA ALA A 90 18.64 17.26 36.34
C ALA A 90 19.88 16.95 37.19
N ARG A 91 20.85 16.21 36.62
CA ARG A 91 22.13 15.89 37.25
C ARG A 91 23.00 17.12 37.49
N ALA A 92 23.06 18.03 36.52
CA ALA A 92 23.78 19.30 36.65
C ALA A 92 23.14 20.21 37.73
N ALA A 93 21.80 20.27 37.79
CA ALA A 93 21.10 20.98 38.85
C ALA A 93 21.38 20.38 40.24
N LEU A 94 21.38 19.05 40.34
CA LEU A 94 21.71 18.37 41.60
C LEU A 94 23.17 18.60 42.03
N ALA A 95 24.10 18.57 41.08
CA ALA A 95 25.50 18.88 41.32
C ALA A 95 25.68 20.30 41.91
N LEU A 96 24.96 21.28 41.38
CA LEU A 96 24.99 22.64 41.91
C LEU A 96 24.47 22.70 43.35
N ALA A 97 23.35 22.02 43.64
CA ALA A 97 22.80 21.92 44.99
C ALA A 97 23.79 21.25 45.98
N LEU A 98 24.48 20.20 45.55
CA LEU A 98 25.46 19.46 46.35
C LEU A 98 26.72 20.28 46.69
N VAL A 99 27.10 21.24 45.84
CA VAL A 99 28.20 22.17 46.14
C VAL A 99 27.72 23.30 47.07
N LEU A 100 26.50 23.79 46.86
CA LEU A 100 25.92 24.87 47.67
C LEU A 100 25.64 24.44 49.11
N ALA A 101 25.18 23.21 49.34
CA ALA A 101 24.76 22.77 50.67
C ALA A 101 25.90 22.78 51.73
N PRO A 102 27.07 22.18 51.49
CA PRO A 102 28.21 22.27 52.43
C PRO A 102 28.73 23.70 52.59
N TRP A 103 28.69 24.51 51.53
CA TRP A 103 29.14 25.90 51.58
C TRP A 103 28.22 26.78 52.44
N LEU A 104 26.90 26.59 52.32
CA LEU A 104 25.90 27.23 53.18
C LEU A 104 26.04 26.77 54.63
N ALA A 105 26.25 25.46 54.84
CA ALA A 105 26.50 24.92 56.16
C ALA A 105 27.77 25.55 56.79
N ALA A 106 28.81 25.80 55.98
CA ALA A 106 30.03 26.46 56.44
C ALA A 106 29.78 27.92 56.89
N LEU A 107 28.94 28.66 56.18
CA LEU A 107 28.50 30.00 56.56
C LEU A 107 27.73 30.01 57.89
N MET A 108 26.98 28.95 58.19
CA MET A 108 26.25 28.77 59.45
C MET A 108 27.12 28.24 60.60
N GLY A 109 28.44 28.18 60.43
CA GLY A 109 29.40 27.82 61.47
C GLY A 109 29.74 26.33 61.57
N SER A 110 29.21 25.48 60.68
CA SER A 110 29.67 24.09 60.58
C SER A 110 31.01 24.02 59.85
N ARG A 111 31.82 22.99 60.12
CA ARG A 111 33.08 22.75 59.39
C ARG A 111 32.95 21.46 58.59
N PRO A 112 32.44 21.51 57.34
CA PRO A 112 32.36 20.32 56.51
C PRO A 112 33.76 19.74 56.28
N ALA A 113 33.88 18.42 56.25
CA ALA A 113 35.14 17.76 55.96
C ALA A 113 35.64 18.14 54.56
N VAL A 114 36.95 18.42 54.43
CA VAL A 114 37.57 18.80 53.15
C VAL A 114 37.34 17.72 52.09
N SER A 115 37.32 16.45 52.50
CA SER A 115 37.02 15.30 51.63
C SER A 115 35.63 15.37 51.01
N VAL A 116 34.59 15.75 51.77
CA VAL A 116 33.21 15.92 51.30
C VAL A 116 33.15 17.03 50.24
N MET A 117 33.82 18.16 50.49
CA MET A 117 33.84 19.29 49.56
C MET A 117 34.55 18.95 48.25
N LEU A 118 35.65 18.18 48.31
CA LEU A 118 36.36 17.69 47.12
C LEU A 118 35.50 16.74 46.29
N VAL A 119 34.75 15.83 46.92
CA VAL A 119 33.84 14.92 46.21
C VAL A 119 32.70 15.69 45.55
N CYS A 120 32.09 16.67 46.21
CA CYS A 120 31.06 17.52 45.61
C CYS A 120 31.58 18.32 44.41
N LEU A 121 32.78 18.91 44.51
CA LEU A 121 33.40 19.65 43.40
C LEU A 121 33.74 18.73 42.22
N ALA A 122 34.31 17.55 42.48
CA ALA A 122 34.63 16.57 41.43
C ALA A 122 33.37 16.07 40.72
N TYR A 123 32.31 15.76 41.49
CA TYR A 123 31.00 15.37 40.95
C TYR A 123 30.38 16.50 40.09
N ALA A 124 30.45 17.75 40.57
CA ALA A 124 29.90 18.89 39.85
C ALA A 124 30.63 19.18 38.54
N ALA A 125 31.97 19.14 38.56
CA ALA A 125 32.78 19.28 37.35
C ALA A 125 32.40 18.22 36.30
N GLN A 126 32.18 16.98 36.75
CA GLN A 126 31.81 15.86 35.89
C GLN A 126 30.38 16.02 35.31
N ALA A 127 29.40 16.37 36.14
CA ALA A 127 28.01 16.53 35.72
C ALA A 127 27.84 17.71 34.74
N VAL A 128 28.49 18.84 35.01
CA VAL A 128 28.45 20.03 34.14
C VAL A 128 29.19 19.77 32.83
N SER A 129 30.33 19.08 32.87
CA SER A 129 31.06 18.68 31.65
C SER A 129 30.18 17.83 30.73
N LEU A 130 29.48 16.84 31.27
CA LEU A 130 28.56 16.02 30.47
C LEU A 130 27.37 16.82 29.92
N TRP A 131 26.84 17.78 30.69
CA TRP A 131 25.76 18.66 30.24
C TRP A 131 26.19 19.54 29.07
N LEU A 132 27.38 20.14 29.14
CA LEU A 132 27.95 20.94 28.05
C LEU A 132 28.21 20.09 26.79
N ILE A 133 28.75 18.89 26.95
CA ILE A 133 29.09 18.00 25.83
C ILE A 133 27.82 17.46 25.13
N HIS A 134 26.78 17.07 25.88
CA HIS A 134 25.54 16.55 25.32
C HIS A 134 24.58 17.66 24.86
N GLY A 135 24.72 18.88 25.38
CA GLY A 135 23.99 20.05 24.88
C GLY A 135 24.44 20.50 23.49
N ALA A 136 25.71 20.24 23.13
CA ALA A 136 26.31 20.67 21.86
C ALA A 136 26.21 19.65 20.71
N ARG A 137 25.79 18.39 20.97
CA ARG A 137 25.71 17.33 19.97
C ARG A 137 24.28 17.13 19.47
N ASP A 138 24.12 17.16 18.15
CA ASP A 138 22.86 16.88 17.46
C ASP A 138 22.67 15.34 17.37
N ASP A 139 21.97 14.81 18.36
CA ASP A 139 21.88 13.38 18.69
C ASP A 139 20.97 12.60 17.73
N ARG A 140 21.39 12.46 16.47
CA ARG A 140 20.66 11.71 15.42
C ARG A 140 20.99 10.21 15.35
N ARG A 141 21.87 9.69 16.21
CA ARG A 141 22.38 8.30 16.13
C ARG A 141 22.66 7.64 17.49
N LEU A 142 21.80 7.81 18.49
CA LEU A 142 21.93 7.04 19.73
C LEU A 142 21.19 5.70 19.62
N PRO A 143 21.80 4.58 20.06
CA PRO A 143 21.13 3.28 20.14
C PRO A 143 19.99 3.30 21.17
N ASP A 144 19.00 2.40 21.00
CA ASP A 144 17.78 2.27 21.85
C ASP A 144 18.04 2.07 23.36
N HIS A 145 19.28 1.77 23.75
CA HIS A 145 19.70 1.58 25.13
C HIS A 145 21.05 2.23 25.39
N LEU A 146 21.27 2.69 26.63
CA LEU A 146 22.59 3.16 27.07
C LEU A 146 23.65 2.08 26.86
N LEU A 147 24.74 2.45 26.19
CA LEU A 147 25.91 1.58 26.06
C LEU A 147 26.56 1.37 27.45
N PRO A 148 27.18 0.21 27.72
CA PRO A 148 27.82 -0.06 29.01
C PRO A 148 28.82 1.03 29.46
N ARG A 149 29.55 1.62 28.50
CA ARG A 149 30.49 2.73 28.77
C ARG A 149 29.76 4.01 29.20
N GLN A 150 28.63 4.33 28.56
CA GLN A 150 27.83 5.51 28.92
C GLN A 150 27.20 5.34 30.31
N TRP A 151 26.69 4.14 30.61
CA TRP A 151 26.16 3.80 31.93
C TRP A 151 27.20 4.01 33.04
N LEU A 152 28.43 3.53 32.83
CA LEU A 152 29.51 3.69 33.80
C LEU A 152 29.86 5.17 34.06
N TRP A 153 29.97 5.99 33.01
CA TRP A 153 30.27 7.43 33.12
C TRP A 153 29.09 8.28 33.63
N THR A 154 27.90 7.72 33.76
CA THR A 154 26.71 8.43 34.23
C THR A 154 26.26 7.87 35.58
N ILE A 155 25.42 6.85 35.55
CA ILE A 155 24.84 6.18 36.72
C ILE A 155 25.93 5.59 37.62
N GLY A 156 27.01 5.03 37.05
CA GLY A 156 28.12 4.49 37.84
C GLY A 156 28.84 5.54 38.67
N ILE A 157 29.08 6.72 38.10
CA ILE A 157 29.69 7.86 38.82
C ILE A 157 28.74 8.42 39.87
N ASP A 158 27.44 8.52 39.58
CA ASP A 158 26.46 8.95 40.59
C ASP A 158 26.45 8.01 41.79
N LEU A 159 26.43 6.70 41.52
CA LEU A 159 26.43 5.67 42.56
C LEU A 159 27.71 5.77 43.40
N LEU A 160 28.88 5.90 42.77
CA LEU A 160 30.16 6.02 43.47
C LEU A 160 30.21 7.30 44.32
N ALA A 161 29.88 8.45 43.74
CA ALA A 161 29.95 9.74 44.42
C ALA A 161 29.01 9.81 45.63
N PHE A 162 27.75 9.40 45.49
CA PHE A 162 26.79 9.44 46.59
C PHE A 162 27.09 8.39 47.67
N SER A 163 27.61 7.22 47.27
CA SER A 163 28.08 6.22 48.22
C SER A 163 29.27 6.74 49.03
N LEU A 164 30.22 7.42 48.38
CA LEU A 164 31.39 8.00 49.03
C LEU A 164 31.01 9.17 49.96
N LEU A 165 30.12 10.06 49.53
CA LEU A 165 29.61 11.14 50.38
C LEU A 165 28.95 10.60 51.66
N ARG A 166 28.16 9.52 51.54
CA ARG A 166 27.56 8.85 52.70
C ARG A 166 28.60 8.26 53.66
N LEU A 167 29.69 7.69 53.15
CA LEU A 167 30.75 7.10 53.98
C LEU A 167 31.62 8.16 54.66
N LEU A 168 31.83 9.32 54.02
CA LEU A 168 32.69 10.39 54.52
C LEU A 168 31.97 11.33 55.51
N ASP A 169 30.65 11.49 55.40
CA ASP A 169 29.86 12.36 56.28
C ASP A 169 29.35 11.61 57.52
N ALA A 170 30.27 11.28 58.42
CA ALA A 170 29.98 10.56 59.67
C ALA A 170 29.07 11.36 60.64
N ALA A 171 28.95 12.68 60.46
CA ALA A 171 28.11 13.54 61.30
C ALA A 171 26.63 13.55 60.86
N ALA A 172 26.27 12.81 59.81
CA ALA A 172 24.90 12.64 59.29
C ALA A 172 24.12 13.96 59.11
N GLN A 173 24.79 15.05 58.73
CA GLN A 173 24.14 16.36 58.58
C GLN A 173 23.14 16.38 57.41
N LEU A 174 23.39 15.57 56.37
CA LEU A 174 22.55 15.45 55.19
C LEU A 174 22.22 13.98 54.89
N ASN A 175 20.98 13.71 54.47
CA ASN A 175 20.54 12.37 54.10
C ASN A 175 20.86 12.04 52.63
N TYR A 176 22.11 11.63 52.35
CA TYR A 176 22.54 11.24 51.00
C TYR A 176 21.86 9.97 50.47
N THR A 177 21.18 9.18 51.32
CA THR A 177 20.42 8.00 50.90
C THR A 177 19.30 8.39 49.93
N ALA A 178 18.67 9.55 50.13
CA ALA A 178 17.63 10.05 49.23
C ALA A 178 18.18 10.32 47.81
N LEU A 179 19.46 10.68 47.69
CA LEU A 179 20.09 10.96 46.40
C LEU A 179 20.33 9.69 45.58
N LEU A 180 20.49 8.53 46.22
CA LEU A 180 20.64 7.24 45.56
C LEU A 180 19.38 6.80 44.80
N VAL A 181 18.23 7.44 45.04
CA VAL A 181 16.99 7.18 44.30
C VAL A 181 17.13 7.60 42.85
N LEU A 182 17.78 8.74 42.58
CA LEU A 182 17.90 9.29 41.24
C LEU A 182 18.65 8.33 40.30
N PRO A 183 19.84 7.79 40.64
CA PRO A 183 20.55 6.84 39.78
C PRO A 183 19.77 5.54 39.53
N VAL A 184 19.04 5.04 40.53
CA VAL A 184 18.22 3.82 40.42
C VAL A 184 17.02 4.06 39.51
N LEU A 185 16.31 5.17 39.69
CA LEU A 185 15.20 5.57 38.83
C LEU A 185 15.67 5.72 37.38
N MET A 186 16.84 6.33 37.18
CA MET A 186 17.41 6.56 35.85
C MET A 186 17.89 5.29 35.19
N SER A 187 18.49 4.37 35.94
CA SER A 187 18.76 3.02 35.44
C SER A 187 17.45 2.31 35.07
N GLY A 188 16.40 2.46 35.87
CA GLY A 188 15.06 1.94 35.58
C GLY A 188 14.49 2.41 34.25
N VAL A 189 14.63 3.69 33.94
CA VAL A 189 14.09 4.30 32.71
C VAL A 189 14.96 4.01 31.48
N LEU A 190 16.28 4.12 31.61
CA LEU A 190 17.22 4.18 30.48
C LEU A 190 17.94 2.85 30.16
N THR A 191 17.84 1.84 31.03
CA THR A 191 18.52 0.55 30.85
C THR A 191 17.55 -0.63 30.83
N ARG A 192 18.06 -1.83 30.51
CA ARG A 192 17.29 -3.06 30.62
C ARG A 192 16.91 -3.31 32.09
N ARG A 193 15.74 -3.92 32.30
CA ARG A 193 15.22 -4.25 33.66
C ARG A 193 16.24 -4.97 34.55
N LEU A 194 17.06 -5.86 33.99
CA LEU A 194 18.12 -6.55 34.73
C LEU A 194 19.21 -5.60 35.24
N VAL A 195 19.62 -4.62 34.43
CA VAL A 195 20.64 -3.64 34.84
C VAL A 195 20.07 -2.72 35.91
N ALA A 196 18.83 -2.25 35.76
CA ALA A 196 18.14 -1.46 36.80
C ALA A 196 18.06 -2.20 38.14
N LEU A 197 17.70 -3.49 38.12
CA LEU A 197 17.68 -4.33 39.32
C LEU A 197 19.09 -4.53 39.90
N ALA A 198 20.11 -4.70 39.07
CA ALA A 198 21.49 -4.77 39.51
C ALA A 198 21.96 -3.46 40.17
N THR A 199 21.51 -2.30 39.68
CA THR A 199 21.82 -1.00 40.31
C THR A 199 21.15 -0.85 41.67
N ALA A 200 19.89 -1.28 41.80
CA ALA A 200 19.20 -1.31 43.08
C ALA A 200 19.92 -2.26 44.05
N ALA A 201 20.29 -3.46 43.59
CA ALA A 201 21.08 -4.42 44.38
C ALA A 201 22.42 -3.82 44.85
N GLY A 202 23.14 -3.14 43.97
CA GLY A 202 24.39 -2.45 44.31
C GLY A 202 24.20 -1.38 45.38
N VAL A 203 23.15 -0.54 45.25
CA VAL A 203 22.77 0.44 46.28
C VAL A 203 22.46 -0.26 47.60
N THR A 204 21.66 -1.34 47.59
CA THR A 204 21.32 -2.07 48.82
C THR A 204 22.55 -2.66 49.51
N LEU A 205 23.51 -3.17 48.72
CA LEU A 205 24.75 -3.74 49.24
C LEU A 205 25.62 -2.65 49.86
N VAL A 206 25.73 -1.49 49.23
CA VAL A 206 26.42 -0.32 49.82
C VAL A 206 25.72 0.15 51.10
N MET A 207 24.38 0.10 51.14
CA MET A 207 23.62 0.43 52.34
C MET A 207 23.96 -0.51 53.50
N LEU A 208 23.99 -1.81 53.21
CA LEU A 208 24.35 -2.85 54.17
C LEU A 208 25.82 -2.80 54.59
N LEU A 209 26.75 -2.53 53.67
CA LEU A 209 28.18 -2.44 53.97
C LEU A 209 28.48 -1.29 54.94
N GLY A 210 27.71 -0.21 54.86
CA GLY A 210 27.80 0.93 55.78
C GLY A 210 27.44 0.60 57.23
N THR A 211 26.81 -0.55 57.53
CA THR A 211 26.50 -0.97 58.91
C THR A 211 27.59 -1.85 59.53
N LEU A 212 28.61 -2.26 58.76
CA LEU A 212 29.73 -3.09 59.25
C LEU A 212 30.60 -2.43 60.33
N PRO A 213 30.90 -1.12 60.31
CA PRO A 213 31.70 -0.50 61.38
C PRO A 213 31.07 -0.66 62.77
N ILE A 214 29.74 -0.59 62.85
CA ILE A 214 28.97 -0.73 64.10
C ILE A 214 29.06 -2.14 64.66
N LEU A 215 29.12 -3.15 63.78
CA LEU A 215 29.38 -4.54 64.16
C LEU A 215 30.77 -4.73 64.76
N HIS A 216 31.74 -3.90 64.37
CA HIS A 216 33.11 -4.00 64.85
C HIS A 216 33.35 -3.26 66.17
N ASP A 217 32.68 -2.12 66.37
CA ASP A 217 32.85 -1.26 67.56
C ASP A 217 32.06 -1.72 68.80
N GLY A 218 31.24 -2.77 68.69
CA GLY A 218 30.60 -3.43 69.84
C GLY A 218 29.50 -2.60 70.53
N GLU A 219 28.95 -1.59 69.85
CA GLU A 219 27.87 -0.76 70.39
C GLU A 219 26.54 -1.53 70.54
N SER A 220 25.66 -1.00 71.39
CA SER A 220 24.37 -1.57 71.76
C SER A 220 23.58 -2.09 70.55
N GLY A 221 23.24 -3.39 70.55
CA GLY A 221 22.57 -4.07 69.43
C GLY A 221 21.23 -3.48 68.97
N GLY A 222 20.65 -2.53 69.72
CA GLY A 222 19.47 -1.76 69.31
C GLY A 222 19.71 -0.85 68.10
N ASP A 223 20.86 -0.16 68.03
CA ASP A 223 21.17 0.74 66.90
C ASP A 223 21.51 -0.04 65.63
N LEU A 224 22.14 -1.20 65.78
CA LEU A 224 22.41 -2.12 64.67
C LEU A 224 21.11 -2.63 64.03
N LEU A 225 20.14 -3.07 64.84
CA LEU A 225 18.83 -3.51 64.37
C LEU A 225 18.08 -2.39 63.65
N LEU A 226 18.11 -1.18 64.19
CA LEU A 226 17.49 -0.01 63.57
C LEU A 226 18.12 0.31 62.21
N GLN A 227 19.44 0.41 62.11
CA GLN A 227 20.11 0.72 60.84
C GLN A 227 19.98 -0.39 59.79
N LEU A 228 20.02 -1.66 60.22
CA LEU A 228 19.78 -2.80 59.33
C LEU A 228 18.36 -2.78 58.78
N SER A 229 17.36 -2.47 59.61
CA SER A 229 15.97 -2.34 59.18
C SER A 229 15.78 -1.15 58.23
N GLN A 230 16.43 -0.01 58.48
CA GLN A 230 16.42 1.15 57.59
C GLN A 230 17.09 0.85 56.24
N ALA A 231 18.24 0.16 56.24
CA ALA A 231 18.93 -0.25 55.03
C ALA A 231 18.10 -1.28 54.23
N GLY A 232 17.47 -2.24 54.91
CA GLY A 232 16.56 -3.20 54.29
C GLY A 232 15.33 -2.54 53.67
N LEU A 233 14.68 -1.62 54.38
CA LEU A 233 13.51 -0.89 53.90
C LEU A 233 13.85 0.05 52.74
N ALA A 234 14.93 0.82 52.85
CA ALA A 234 15.41 1.68 51.77
C ALA A 234 15.81 0.86 50.54
N GLY A 235 16.46 -0.29 50.74
CA GLY A 235 16.82 -1.20 49.68
C GLY A 235 15.61 -1.81 48.97
N ALA A 236 14.60 -2.26 49.73
CA ALA A 236 13.32 -2.70 49.17
C ALA A 236 12.64 -1.58 48.36
N GLY A 237 12.70 -0.34 48.86
CA GLY A 237 12.24 0.85 48.13
C GLY A 237 12.96 1.06 46.81
N MET A 238 14.30 0.95 46.77
CA MET A 238 15.08 1.06 45.53
C MET A 238 14.71 -0.02 44.52
N PHE A 239 14.52 -1.27 44.96
CA PHE A 239 14.05 -2.35 44.09
C PHE A 239 12.66 -2.08 43.53
N LEU A 240 11.74 -1.61 44.37
CA LEU A 240 10.39 -1.23 43.94
C LEU A 240 10.43 -0.10 42.90
N ILE A 241 11.23 0.93 43.13
CA ILE A 241 11.42 2.05 42.20
C ILE A 241 12.01 1.55 40.87
N ALA A 242 13.03 0.71 40.89
CA ALA A 242 13.62 0.13 39.68
C ALA A 242 12.61 -0.70 38.87
N LEU A 243 11.77 -1.49 39.56
CA LEU A 243 10.72 -2.30 38.92
C LEU A 243 9.62 -1.44 38.31
N LEU A 244 9.13 -0.44 39.03
CA LEU A 244 8.07 0.45 38.56
C LEU A 244 8.57 1.33 37.40
N ALA A 245 9.75 1.94 37.55
CA ALA A 245 10.35 2.77 36.51
C ALA A 245 10.59 1.98 35.22
N SER A 246 11.16 0.77 35.32
CA SER A 246 11.39 -0.09 34.14
C SER A 246 10.09 -0.62 33.53
N GLY A 247 9.09 -0.96 34.35
CA GLY A 247 7.78 -1.38 33.88
C GLY A 247 7.02 -0.27 33.14
N LEU A 248 7.01 0.94 33.69
CA LEU A 248 6.36 2.12 33.09
C LEU A 248 7.06 2.54 31.80
N SER A 249 8.39 2.63 31.81
CA SER A 249 9.19 2.96 30.62
C SER A 249 8.90 1.98 29.47
N GLN A 250 8.87 0.67 29.77
CA GLN A 250 8.57 -0.34 28.76
C GLN A 250 7.12 -0.29 28.26
N ARG A 251 6.14 -0.02 29.13
CA ARG A 251 4.74 0.13 28.73
C ARG A 251 4.55 1.34 27.82
N LEU A 252 5.06 2.49 28.23
CA LEU A 252 4.97 3.73 27.46
C LEU A 252 5.65 3.58 26.08
N ALA A 253 6.84 2.98 26.04
CA ALA A 253 7.54 2.73 24.77
C ALA A 253 6.77 1.77 23.84
N ARG A 254 6.05 0.78 24.38
CA ARG A 254 5.21 -0.13 23.59
C ARG A 254 3.97 0.56 23.06
N GLU A 255 3.29 1.34 23.89
CA GLU A 255 2.11 2.11 23.49
C GLU A 255 2.45 3.14 22.42
N GLU A 256 3.56 3.88 22.59
CA GLU A 256 4.02 4.85 21.60
C GLU A 256 4.37 4.18 20.26
N ARG A 257 5.09 3.05 20.28
CA ARG A 257 5.39 2.28 19.05
C ARG A 257 4.13 1.77 18.38
N SER A 258 3.21 1.17 19.15
CA SER A 258 1.95 0.65 18.61
C SER A 258 1.09 1.76 18.00
N ALA A 259 1.01 2.92 18.64
CA ALA A 259 0.27 4.08 18.13
C ALA A 259 0.89 4.60 16.82
N ARG A 260 2.22 4.68 16.74
CA ARG A 260 2.93 5.11 15.52
C ARG A 260 2.73 4.14 14.37
N THR A 261 2.90 2.84 14.59
CA THR A 261 2.68 1.82 13.55
C THR A 261 1.24 1.85 13.04
N SER A 262 0.26 2.03 13.94
CA SER A 262 -1.15 2.18 13.55
C SER A 262 -1.37 3.40 12.64
N LEU A 263 -0.77 4.54 12.99
CA LEU A 263 -0.84 5.75 12.16
C LEU A 263 -0.15 5.58 10.80
N GLU A 264 0.98 4.88 10.74
CA GLU A 264 1.69 4.59 9.49
C GLU A 264 0.89 3.66 8.58
N LEU A 265 0.32 2.58 9.13
CA LEU A 265 -0.55 1.68 8.37
C LEU A 265 -1.79 2.41 7.83
N ALA A 266 -2.42 3.27 8.63
CA ALA A 266 -3.55 4.08 8.18
C ALA A 266 -3.16 5.02 7.02
N ARG A 267 -1.97 5.61 7.07
CA ARG A 267 -1.44 6.45 5.97
C ARG A 267 -1.16 5.63 4.72
N GLN A 268 -0.51 4.47 4.87
CA GLN A 268 -0.24 3.56 3.74
C GLN A 268 -1.53 3.10 3.08
N GLN A 269 -2.53 2.72 3.87
CA GLN A 269 -3.84 2.31 3.36
C GLN A 269 -4.52 3.44 2.58
N SER A 270 -4.48 4.67 3.10
CA SER A 270 -5.03 5.84 2.41
C SER A 270 -4.30 6.13 1.09
N GLN A 271 -2.97 6.01 1.07
CA GLN A 271 -2.16 6.19 -0.15
C GLN A 271 -2.44 5.10 -1.18
N LEU A 272 -2.51 3.83 -0.78
CA LEU A 272 -2.84 2.72 -1.66
C LEU A 272 -4.24 2.88 -2.25
N ASN A 273 -5.24 3.19 -1.41
CA ASN A 273 -6.60 3.46 -1.88
C ASN A 273 -6.62 4.60 -2.91
N ARG A 274 -5.86 5.68 -2.66
CA ARG A 274 -5.75 6.80 -3.60
C ARG A 274 -5.10 6.39 -4.92
N LEU A 275 -3.98 5.67 -4.87
CA LEU A 275 -3.27 5.21 -6.06
C LEU A 275 -4.13 4.27 -6.90
N VAL A 276 -4.85 3.33 -6.26
CA VAL A 276 -5.77 2.46 -6.98
C VAL A 276 -6.81 3.29 -7.72
N ILE A 277 -7.42 4.29 -7.09
CA ILE A 277 -8.44 5.14 -7.73
C ILE A 277 -7.85 6.04 -8.84
N GLU A 278 -6.60 6.48 -8.70
CA GLU A 278 -5.88 7.26 -9.72
C GLU A 278 -5.55 6.40 -10.96
N GLU A 279 -5.19 5.13 -10.77
CA GLU A 279 -4.88 4.16 -11.84
C GLU A 279 -6.12 3.42 -12.39
N MET A 280 -7.30 3.62 -11.79
CA MET A 280 -8.54 3.03 -12.29
C MET A 280 -8.91 3.64 -13.65
N GLY A 281 -9.07 2.76 -14.66
CA GLY A 281 -9.53 3.18 -15.99
C GLY A 281 -11.03 3.51 -16.07
N GLU A 282 -11.82 3.10 -15.07
CA GLU A 282 -13.24 3.45 -14.94
C GLU A 282 -13.37 4.81 -14.23
N GLY A 283 -14.20 5.70 -14.76
CA GLY A 283 -14.46 7.00 -14.14
C GLY A 283 -15.36 6.85 -12.92
N VAL A 284 -14.95 7.39 -11.78
CA VAL A 284 -15.73 7.40 -10.53
C VAL A 284 -16.08 8.83 -10.17
N LEU A 285 -17.38 9.08 -9.98
CA LEU A 285 -17.95 10.36 -9.58
C LEU A 285 -18.87 10.16 -8.38
N VAL A 286 -18.68 10.94 -7.33
CA VAL A 286 -19.46 10.86 -6.09
C VAL A 286 -20.30 12.12 -5.97
N VAL A 287 -21.61 11.95 -5.84
CA VAL A 287 -22.58 13.05 -5.84
C VAL A 287 -23.50 12.92 -4.64
N ASP A 288 -23.81 14.04 -3.98
CA ASP A 288 -24.81 14.07 -2.91
C ASP A 288 -26.24 14.22 -3.46
N ARG A 289 -27.24 14.05 -2.60
CA ARG A 289 -28.67 14.20 -2.97
C ARG A 289 -29.03 15.57 -3.56
N ARG A 290 -28.20 16.61 -3.35
CA ARG A 290 -28.41 17.95 -3.90
C ARG A 290 -27.75 18.13 -5.27
N GLY A 291 -27.19 17.07 -5.86
CA GLY A 291 -26.49 17.13 -7.14
C GLY A 291 -25.11 17.76 -7.05
N ARG A 292 -24.51 17.86 -5.86
CA ARG A 292 -23.14 18.38 -5.70
C ARG A 292 -22.13 17.25 -5.79
N VAL A 293 -21.13 17.43 -6.64
CA VAL A 293 -19.97 16.54 -6.75
C VAL A 293 -19.14 16.70 -5.49
N ARG A 294 -18.84 15.58 -4.82
CA ARG A 294 -17.98 15.50 -3.63
C ARG A 294 -16.62 14.89 -3.92
N ALA A 295 -16.54 14.08 -4.97
CA ALA A 295 -15.31 13.42 -5.40
C ALA A 295 -15.41 13.06 -6.89
N ILE A 296 -14.28 13.12 -7.60
CA ILE A 296 -14.16 12.80 -9.03
C ILE A 296 -12.74 12.32 -9.35
N ASN A 297 -12.59 11.09 -9.86
CA ASN A 297 -11.28 10.52 -10.21
C ASN A 297 -10.73 11.06 -11.55
N PRO A 298 -9.40 10.90 -11.81
CA PRO A 298 -8.79 11.38 -13.05
C PRO A 298 -9.45 10.82 -14.31
N ALA A 299 -9.82 9.54 -14.31
CA ALA A 299 -10.54 8.92 -15.43
C ALA A 299 -11.91 9.59 -15.68
N ALA A 300 -12.68 9.89 -14.64
CA ALA A 300 -13.94 10.63 -14.76
C ALA A 300 -13.70 12.05 -15.29
N ARG A 301 -12.67 12.76 -14.79
CA ARG A 301 -12.32 14.09 -15.32
C ARG A 301 -12.01 14.05 -16.82
N ALA A 302 -11.28 13.04 -17.28
CA ALA A 302 -10.95 12.85 -18.69
C ALA A 302 -12.20 12.51 -19.54
N LEU A 303 -13.10 11.66 -19.01
CA LEU A 303 -14.35 11.28 -19.68
C LEU A 303 -15.34 12.45 -19.79
N LEU A 304 -15.40 13.31 -18.76
CA LEU A 304 -16.25 14.51 -18.71
C LEU A 304 -15.64 15.73 -19.44
N GLY A 305 -14.44 15.59 -20.02
CA GLY A 305 -13.83 16.62 -20.87
C GLY A 305 -13.39 17.90 -20.15
N PRO A 306 -13.35 19.05 -20.85
CA PRO A 306 -12.87 20.32 -20.30
C PRO A 306 -13.60 20.76 -19.02
N GLY A 307 -14.94 20.66 -18.99
CA GLY A 307 -15.75 20.94 -17.79
C GLY A 307 -15.40 20.04 -16.61
N GLY A 308 -15.13 18.74 -16.86
CA GLY A 308 -14.65 17.81 -15.82
C GLY A 308 -13.25 18.12 -15.27
N GLN A 309 -12.35 18.61 -16.13
CA GLN A 309 -10.98 18.98 -15.74
C GLN A 309 -10.94 20.29 -14.94
N ALA A 310 -11.74 21.28 -15.32
CA ALA A 310 -11.83 22.57 -14.65
C ALA A 310 -12.62 22.52 -13.32
N MET A 311 -13.40 21.45 -13.09
CA MET A 311 -14.28 21.32 -11.92
C MET A 311 -13.51 21.31 -10.58
N ILE A 312 -13.76 22.34 -9.77
CA ILE A 312 -13.26 22.45 -8.39
C ILE A 312 -14.30 21.84 -7.44
N VAL A 313 -13.92 20.80 -6.72
CA VAL A 313 -14.81 20.05 -5.83
C VAL A 313 -14.78 20.66 -4.42
N PRO A 314 -15.93 20.80 -3.73
CA PRO A 314 -17.27 20.45 -4.18
C PRO A 314 -17.91 21.49 -5.09
N SER A 315 -18.48 21.04 -6.22
CA SER A 315 -19.18 21.88 -7.21
C SER A 315 -20.53 21.26 -7.57
N PRO A 316 -21.60 22.05 -7.77
CA PRO A 316 -22.88 21.53 -8.23
C PRO A 316 -22.82 21.17 -9.72
N LEU A 317 -23.36 20.01 -10.09
CA LEU A 317 -23.45 19.57 -11.49
C LEU A 317 -24.29 20.51 -12.37
N SER A 318 -25.11 21.38 -11.77
CA SER A 318 -25.91 22.38 -12.47
C SER A 318 -25.09 23.48 -13.15
N ASP A 319 -23.85 23.70 -12.71
CA ASP A 319 -23.00 24.77 -13.24
C ASP A 319 -22.42 24.40 -14.62
N GLU A 320 -22.42 23.11 -14.98
CA GLU A 320 -21.85 22.59 -16.20
C GLU A 320 -22.95 22.15 -17.19
N PRO A 321 -23.24 22.93 -18.25
CA PRO A 321 -24.32 22.63 -19.19
C PRO A 321 -24.08 21.32 -19.98
N ALA A 322 -22.82 20.97 -20.24
CA ALA A 322 -22.42 19.72 -20.88
C ALA A 322 -22.85 18.47 -20.06
N LEU A 323 -23.04 18.61 -18.75
CA LEU A 323 -23.41 17.53 -17.82
C LEU A 323 -24.90 17.47 -17.50
N GLN A 324 -25.72 18.29 -18.15
CA GLN A 324 -27.15 18.38 -17.82
C GLN A 324 -27.91 17.07 -18.03
N ALA A 325 -27.52 16.26 -19.03
CA ALA A 325 -28.08 14.92 -19.23
C ALA A 325 -27.77 13.95 -18.06
N LEU A 326 -26.59 14.09 -17.44
CA LEU A 326 -26.20 13.32 -16.27
C LEU A 326 -27.00 13.76 -15.02
N LEU A 327 -27.16 15.08 -14.84
CA LEU A 327 -27.96 15.65 -13.76
C LEU A 327 -29.42 15.18 -13.84
N GLN A 328 -30.04 15.26 -15.01
CA GLN A 328 -31.43 14.79 -15.21
C GLN A 328 -31.57 13.29 -14.92
N ALA A 329 -30.59 12.48 -15.33
CA ALA A 329 -30.60 11.05 -15.05
C ALA A 329 -30.47 10.76 -13.54
N LEU A 330 -29.65 11.53 -12.82
CA LEU A 330 -29.50 11.46 -11.37
C LEU A 330 -30.77 11.87 -10.63
N GLU A 331 -31.38 13.00 -10.99
CA GLU A 331 -32.63 13.48 -10.41
C GLU A 331 -33.74 12.44 -10.57
N GLN A 332 -33.89 11.88 -11.78
CA GLN A 332 -34.85 10.80 -12.04
C GLN A 332 -34.59 9.57 -11.16
N ALA A 333 -33.33 9.19 -10.99
CA ALA A 333 -32.98 8.02 -10.19
C ALA A 333 -33.18 8.23 -8.68
N TYR A 334 -32.94 9.44 -8.17
CA TYR A 334 -33.30 9.81 -6.79
C TYR A 334 -34.81 9.82 -6.56
N VAL A 335 -35.60 10.30 -7.53
CA VAL A 335 -37.06 10.28 -7.47
C VAL A 335 -37.60 8.84 -7.51
N GLN A 336 -37.04 7.98 -8.36
CA GLN A 336 -37.44 6.58 -8.51
C GLN A 336 -36.86 5.66 -7.43
N GLY A 337 -35.93 6.15 -6.60
CA GLY A 337 -35.23 5.38 -5.58
C GLY A 337 -34.42 4.20 -6.13
N SER A 338 -34.15 4.17 -7.43
CA SER A 338 -33.44 3.07 -8.10
C SER A 338 -32.73 3.56 -9.35
N TRP A 339 -31.58 2.94 -9.63
CA TRP A 339 -30.91 3.03 -10.93
C TRP A 339 -31.17 1.72 -11.67
N PRO A 340 -31.34 1.73 -13.01
CA PRO A 340 -31.46 0.50 -13.77
C PRO A 340 -30.33 -0.48 -13.41
N ALA A 341 -30.65 -1.76 -13.22
CA ALA A 341 -29.64 -2.77 -12.85
C ALA A 341 -28.59 -2.94 -13.96
N ALA A 342 -29.04 -2.79 -15.22
CA ALA A 342 -28.19 -2.58 -16.37
C ALA A 342 -27.72 -1.12 -16.40
N ALA A 343 -26.49 -0.87 -16.84
CA ALA A 343 -25.99 0.49 -16.97
C ALA A 343 -26.89 1.35 -17.88
N ARG A 344 -26.95 2.66 -17.62
CA ARG A 344 -27.71 3.62 -18.43
C ARG A 344 -26.78 4.29 -19.41
N GLU A 345 -27.14 4.29 -20.68
CA GLU A 345 -26.37 4.98 -21.72
C GLU A 345 -26.77 6.45 -21.76
N LEU A 346 -25.78 7.34 -21.66
CA LEU A 346 -25.97 8.77 -21.70
C LEU A 346 -25.08 9.34 -22.79
N THR A 347 -25.66 10.11 -23.70
CA THR A 347 -24.88 10.84 -24.70
C THR A 347 -24.64 12.26 -24.20
N LEU A 348 -23.38 12.59 -23.95
CA LEU A 348 -22.94 13.92 -23.56
C LEU A 348 -22.43 14.66 -24.80
N LEU A 349 -22.77 15.95 -24.87
CA LEU A 349 -22.18 16.90 -25.80
C LEU A 349 -21.18 17.73 -24.98
N LEU A 350 -19.90 17.49 -25.20
CA LEU A 350 -18.82 18.15 -24.47
C LEU A 350 -18.54 19.54 -25.05
N ASP A 351 -17.88 20.39 -24.27
CA ASP A 351 -17.57 21.78 -24.67
C ASP A 351 -16.61 21.86 -25.87
N ASP A 352 -15.85 20.79 -26.12
CA ASP A 352 -15.00 20.63 -27.31
C ASP A 352 -15.79 20.27 -28.59
N GLY A 353 -17.11 20.12 -28.49
CA GLY A 353 -18.01 19.75 -29.58
C GLY A 353 -18.06 18.25 -29.85
N GLU A 354 -17.32 17.42 -29.11
CA GLU A 354 -17.40 15.97 -29.24
C GLU A 354 -18.69 15.42 -28.63
N ARG A 355 -19.29 14.43 -29.31
CA ARG A 355 -20.34 13.59 -28.73
C ARG A 355 -19.72 12.34 -28.17
N ARG A 356 -19.80 12.15 -26.85
CA ARG A 356 -19.39 10.91 -26.19
C ARG A 356 -20.58 10.21 -25.57
N THR A 357 -20.68 8.92 -25.83
CA THR A 357 -21.70 8.05 -25.23
C THR A 357 -21.06 7.33 -24.06
N LEU A 358 -21.48 7.68 -22.86
CA LEU A 358 -21.02 7.06 -21.62
C LEU A 358 -22.01 6.01 -21.15
N GLN A 359 -21.47 4.88 -20.72
CA GLN A 359 -22.18 3.89 -19.95
C GLN A 359 -22.07 4.27 -18.46
N VAL A 360 -23.21 4.51 -17.81
CA VAL A 360 -23.26 5.00 -16.42
C VAL A 360 -23.95 4.00 -15.51
N ARG A 361 -23.26 3.60 -14.45
CA ARG A 361 -23.79 2.72 -13.38
C ARG A 361 -23.81 3.51 -12.09
N ALA A 362 -24.94 3.52 -11.39
CA ALA A 362 -25.02 4.19 -10.09
C ALA A 362 -25.23 3.18 -8.96
N ARG A 363 -24.59 3.46 -7.83
CA ARG A 363 -24.81 2.78 -6.56
C ARG A 363 -25.16 3.82 -5.50
N PHE A 364 -26.35 3.70 -4.96
CA PHE A 364 -26.79 4.50 -3.83
C PHE A 364 -26.28 3.85 -2.54
N THR A 365 -25.50 4.60 -1.78
CA THR A 365 -25.06 4.20 -0.45
C THR A 365 -25.53 5.23 0.56
N ARG A 366 -26.04 4.76 1.69
CA ARG A 366 -26.25 5.65 2.83
C ARG A 366 -24.95 5.67 3.59
N ARG A 367 -24.35 6.85 3.72
CA ARG A 367 -23.26 6.99 4.68
C ARG A 367 -23.88 6.89 6.08
N ALA A 368 -23.79 5.71 6.70
CA ALA A 368 -23.91 5.63 8.15
C ALA A 368 -22.76 6.49 8.71
N GLY A 369 -23.09 7.54 9.47
CA GLY A 369 -22.12 8.49 9.99
C GLY A 369 -21.05 7.78 10.83
N ILE A 370 -19.90 7.52 10.21
CA ILE A 370 -18.64 7.24 10.89
C ILE A 370 -17.65 8.29 10.37
N ALA A 371 -17.83 9.53 10.83
CA ALA A 371 -16.84 10.59 10.82
C ALA A 371 -17.24 11.59 11.90
N ALA A 372 -16.25 12.24 12.51
CA ALA A 372 -16.29 12.91 13.80
C ALA A 372 -17.09 14.23 13.86
N ASP A 373 -18.12 14.40 13.03
CA ASP A 373 -18.99 15.57 13.07
C ASP A 373 -20.46 15.12 13.08
N ASP A 374 -21.28 15.84 13.84
CA ASP A 374 -22.74 15.70 14.07
C ASP A 374 -23.59 15.86 12.78
N THR A 375 -23.06 15.46 11.62
CA THR A 375 -23.71 15.55 10.33
C THR A 375 -24.68 14.37 10.16
N PRO A 376 -25.95 14.64 9.82
CA PRO A 376 -26.91 13.59 9.58
C PRO A 376 -26.44 12.68 8.44
N PRO A 377 -26.81 11.38 8.45
CA PRO A 377 -26.45 10.45 7.37
C PRO A 377 -26.96 10.99 6.03
N GLU A 378 -26.03 11.38 5.16
CA GLU A 378 -26.35 11.86 3.80
C GLU A 378 -26.38 10.68 2.83
N ASP A 379 -27.41 10.66 1.97
CA ASP A 379 -27.50 9.72 0.86
C ASP A 379 -26.49 10.13 -0.22
N ILE A 380 -25.50 9.28 -0.47
CA ILE A 380 -24.45 9.50 -1.46
C ILE A 380 -24.69 8.56 -2.64
N CYS A 381 -24.58 9.08 -3.85
CA CYS A 381 -24.59 8.31 -5.08
C CYS A 381 -23.16 8.20 -5.62
N VAL A 382 -22.67 6.98 -5.80
CA VAL A 382 -21.41 6.71 -6.50
C VAL A 382 -21.75 6.29 -7.92
N LEU A 383 -21.32 7.08 -8.89
CA LEU A 383 -21.46 6.81 -10.31
C LEU A 383 -20.14 6.27 -10.86
N PHE A 384 -20.26 5.23 -11.67
CA PHE A 384 -19.21 4.68 -12.48
C PHE A 384 -19.49 5.00 -13.95
N LEU A 385 -18.48 5.50 -14.64
CA LEU A 385 -18.53 6.05 -15.99
C LEU A 385 -17.53 5.29 -16.86
N GLU A 386 -18.01 4.71 -17.96
CA GLU A 386 -17.15 4.11 -18.99
C GLU A 386 -17.52 4.66 -20.38
N ASP A 387 -16.54 4.80 -21.27
CA ASP A 387 -16.81 5.13 -22.67
C ASP A 387 -17.36 3.90 -23.39
N MET A 388 -18.54 4.02 -24.02
CA MET A 388 -19.17 2.95 -24.78
C MET A 388 -18.26 2.40 -25.90
N ARG A 389 -17.42 3.24 -26.51
CA ARG A 389 -16.46 2.80 -27.54
C ARG A 389 -15.44 1.82 -26.96
N ALA A 390 -14.95 2.10 -25.75
CA ALA A 390 -14.01 1.22 -25.06
C ALA A 390 -14.69 -0.10 -24.65
N VAL A 391 -15.92 -0.04 -24.15
CA VAL A 391 -16.72 -1.23 -23.80
C VAL A 391 -16.94 -2.12 -25.03
N GLN A 392 -17.38 -1.56 -26.15
CA GLN A 392 -17.60 -2.29 -27.40
C GLN A 392 -16.29 -2.85 -27.98
N GLY A 393 -15.19 -2.10 -27.88
CA GLY A 393 -13.86 -2.56 -28.30
C GLY A 393 -13.41 -3.80 -27.55
N ARG A 394 -13.52 -3.79 -26.21
CA ARG A 394 -13.20 -4.94 -25.35
C ARG A 394 -14.10 -6.14 -25.66
N ALA A 395 -15.41 -5.93 -25.76
CA ALA A 395 -16.35 -7.00 -26.09
C ALA A 395 -16.07 -7.64 -27.47
N ARG A 396 -15.67 -6.83 -28.45
CA ARG A 396 -15.26 -7.33 -29.77
C ARG A 396 -13.97 -8.13 -29.71
N GLN A 397 -12.96 -7.66 -28.96
CA GLN A 397 -11.71 -8.38 -28.75
C GLN A 397 -11.93 -9.71 -28.02
N ASP A 398 -12.72 -9.71 -26.94
CA ASP A 398 -13.05 -10.94 -26.20
C ASP A 398 -13.77 -11.95 -27.08
N LYS A 399 -14.70 -11.47 -27.92
CA LYS A 399 -15.40 -12.32 -28.89
C LYS A 399 -14.44 -12.91 -29.92
N LEU A 400 -13.53 -12.11 -30.48
CA LEU A 400 -12.51 -12.58 -31.43
C LEU A 400 -11.52 -13.56 -30.78
N ALA A 401 -11.08 -13.29 -29.55
CA ALA A 401 -10.18 -14.17 -28.80
C ALA A 401 -10.86 -15.50 -28.44
N ALA A 402 -12.13 -15.46 -28.00
CA ALA A 402 -12.91 -16.66 -27.75
C ALA A 402 -13.13 -17.47 -29.03
N MET A 403 -13.47 -16.80 -30.14
CA MET A 403 -13.58 -17.45 -31.46
C MET A 403 -12.24 -18.05 -31.88
N GLY A 404 -11.10 -17.39 -31.65
CA GLY A 404 -9.78 -17.93 -31.97
C GLY A 404 -9.43 -19.20 -31.18
N ARG A 405 -9.69 -19.21 -29.86
CA ARG A 405 -9.50 -20.40 -29.02
C ARG A 405 -10.37 -21.57 -29.47
N VAL A 406 -11.65 -21.31 -29.72
CA VAL A 406 -12.60 -22.34 -30.17
C VAL A 406 -12.26 -22.83 -31.56
N SER A 407 -11.90 -21.94 -32.48
CA SER A 407 -11.54 -22.29 -33.87
C SER A 407 -10.25 -23.11 -33.93
N ALA A 408 -9.25 -22.79 -33.09
CA ALA A 408 -8.03 -23.58 -32.98
C ALA A 408 -8.30 -25.01 -32.49
N GLY A 409 -9.19 -25.17 -31.49
CA GLY A 409 -9.63 -26.49 -31.02
C GLY A 409 -10.38 -27.27 -32.11
N ILE A 410 -11.38 -26.64 -32.74
CA ILE A 410 -12.17 -27.24 -33.82
C ILE A 410 -11.26 -27.63 -35.00
N ALA A 411 -10.28 -26.81 -35.35
CA ALA A 411 -9.36 -27.13 -36.44
C ALA A 411 -8.52 -28.37 -36.15
N HIS A 412 -8.05 -28.54 -34.91
CA HIS A 412 -7.32 -29.73 -34.52
C HIS A 412 -8.21 -30.98 -34.53
N GLU A 413 -9.44 -30.86 -34.02
CA GLU A 413 -10.39 -31.96 -33.96
C GLU A 413 -10.98 -32.34 -35.33
N THR A 414 -11.06 -31.41 -36.28
CA THR A 414 -11.52 -31.67 -37.66
C THR A 414 -10.42 -32.17 -38.58
N ARG A 415 -9.14 -31.84 -38.32
CA ARG A 415 -8.00 -32.34 -39.10
C ARG A 415 -7.91 -33.87 -39.07
N THR A 416 -8.17 -34.47 -37.92
CA THR A 416 -8.09 -35.92 -37.67
C THR A 416 -9.12 -36.73 -38.48
N PRO A 417 -10.44 -36.49 -38.37
CA PRO A 417 -11.42 -37.22 -39.17
C PRO A 417 -11.28 -36.91 -40.66
N ARG A 418 -10.89 -35.69 -41.03
CA ARG A 418 -10.66 -35.33 -42.43
C ARG A 418 -9.49 -36.11 -43.05
N ALA A 419 -8.38 -36.25 -42.33
CA ALA A 419 -7.25 -37.06 -42.78
C ALA A 419 -7.66 -38.52 -42.94
N ALA A 420 -8.42 -39.07 -41.98
CA ALA A 420 -8.96 -40.42 -42.06
C ALA A 420 -9.90 -40.62 -43.25
N PHE A 421 -10.83 -39.69 -43.51
CA PHE A 421 -11.72 -39.76 -44.67
C PHE A 421 -10.96 -39.63 -45.99
N SER A 422 -9.96 -38.75 -46.08
CA SER A 422 -9.11 -38.63 -47.26
C SER A 422 -8.35 -39.93 -47.53
N GLN A 423 -7.83 -40.57 -46.49
CA GLN A 423 -7.05 -41.80 -46.60
C GLN A 423 -7.93 -43.01 -46.92
N ALA A 424 -9.07 -43.16 -46.25
CA ALA A 424 -10.05 -44.20 -46.58
C ALA A 424 -10.53 -44.08 -48.03
N ASN A 425 -10.79 -42.85 -48.49
CA ASN A 425 -11.22 -42.60 -49.85
C ASN A 425 -10.11 -42.85 -50.88
N ALA A 426 -8.84 -42.59 -50.53
CA ALA A 426 -7.69 -42.93 -51.37
C ALA A 426 -7.54 -44.46 -51.52
N VAL A 427 -7.65 -45.22 -50.44
CA VAL A 427 -7.63 -46.69 -50.47
C VAL A 427 -8.80 -47.26 -51.27
N MET A 428 -10.00 -46.69 -51.13
CA MET A 428 -11.15 -47.12 -51.95
C MET A 428 -10.92 -46.89 -53.44
N LEU A 429 -10.15 -45.87 -53.83
CA LEU A 429 -9.81 -45.58 -55.23
C LEU A 429 -8.74 -46.51 -55.80
N GLU A 430 -8.04 -47.29 -54.96
CA GLU A 430 -7.07 -48.30 -55.40
C GLU A 430 -7.76 -49.59 -55.90
N ASP A 431 -8.99 -49.87 -55.44
CA ASP A 431 -9.81 -50.99 -55.91
C ASP A 431 -10.51 -50.70 -57.27
N GLU A 432 -10.81 -51.73 -58.06
CA GLU A 432 -11.63 -51.60 -59.28
C GLU A 432 -13.11 -51.28 -58.94
N LEU A 433 -13.37 -50.00 -58.67
CA LEU A 433 -14.70 -49.51 -58.33
C LEU A 433 -15.62 -49.41 -59.55
N LEU A 434 -16.89 -49.80 -59.37
CA LEU A 434 -17.97 -49.56 -60.33
C LEU A 434 -18.19 -48.04 -60.55
N PRO A 435 -18.69 -47.60 -61.73
CA PRO A 435 -18.88 -46.18 -62.04
C PRO A 435 -19.65 -45.35 -60.99
N PRO A 436 -20.71 -45.86 -60.32
CA PRO A 436 -21.42 -45.13 -59.26
C PRO A 436 -20.58 -44.92 -58.00
N GLN A 437 -19.76 -45.92 -57.62
CA GLN A 437 -18.90 -45.86 -56.44
C GLN A 437 -17.74 -44.88 -56.65
N ARG A 438 -17.19 -44.86 -57.87
CA ARG A 438 -16.17 -43.87 -58.27
C ARG A 438 -16.69 -42.43 -58.22
N ARG A 439 -17.96 -42.20 -58.58
CA ARG A 439 -18.61 -40.90 -58.45
C ARG A 439 -18.80 -40.48 -56.99
N LEU A 440 -19.23 -41.41 -56.13
CA LEU A 440 -19.41 -41.16 -54.70
C LEU A 440 -18.08 -40.82 -54.02
N SER A 441 -17.02 -41.57 -54.33
CA SER A 441 -15.67 -41.29 -53.84
C SER A 441 -15.17 -39.89 -54.23
N ARG A 442 -15.44 -39.46 -55.47
CA ARG A 442 -15.14 -38.08 -55.91
C ARG A 442 -15.89 -37.03 -55.10
N ILE A 443 -17.20 -37.23 -54.88
CA ILE A 443 -18.02 -36.32 -54.06
C ILE A 443 -17.49 -36.22 -52.63
N VAL A 444 -17.03 -37.34 -52.04
CA VAL A 444 -16.45 -37.35 -50.70
C VAL A 444 -15.13 -36.57 -50.66
N ALA A 445 -14.25 -36.75 -51.65
CA ALA A 445 -13.02 -35.99 -51.77
C ALA A 445 -13.28 -34.47 -51.86
N ASP A 446 -14.22 -34.07 -52.71
CA ASP A 446 -14.59 -32.66 -52.89
C ASP A 446 -15.14 -32.03 -51.59
N ASN A 447 -15.95 -32.78 -50.84
CA ASN A 447 -16.47 -32.32 -49.54
C ASN A 447 -15.38 -32.22 -48.47
N VAL A 448 -14.42 -33.15 -48.47
CA VAL A 448 -13.25 -33.12 -47.58
C VAL A 448 -12.38 -31.88 -47.85
N GLU A 449 -12.12 -31.56 -49.11
CA GLU A 449 -11.33 -30.36 -49.48
C GLU A 449 -12.12 -29.06 -49.24
N ARG A 450 -13.45 -29.09 -49.42
CA ARG A 450 -14.30 -27.96 -49.04
C ARG A 450 -14.27 -27.72 -47.53
N LEU A 451 -14.34 -28.77 -46.71
CA LEU A 451 -14.29 -28.65 -45.26
C LEU A 451 -12.96 -28.06 -44.78
N LYS A 452 -11.85 -28.48 -45.39
CA LYS A 452 -10.52 -27.91 -45.14
C LYS A 452 -10.51 -26.40 -45.33
N ARG A 453 -10.97 -25.92 -46.49
CA ARG A 453 -11.02 -24.47 -46.80
C ARG A 453 -11.84 -23.69 -45.79
N ILE A 454 -13.03 -24.19 -45.42
CA ILE A 454 -13.89 -23.53 -44.43
C ILE A 454 -13.17 -23.40 -43.07
N VAL A 455 -12.50 -24.46 -42.61
CA VAL A 455 -11.76 -24.45 -41.35
C VAL A 455 -10.58 -23.47 -41.42
N ASP A 456 -9.82 -23.49 -42.52
CA ASP A 456 -8.67 -22.60 -42.73
C ASP A 456 -9.08 -21.11 -42.83
N ASP A 457 -10.26 -20.82 -43.37
CA ASP A 457 -10.81 -19.46 -43.44
C ASP A 457 -11.28 -18.97 -42.07
N VAL A 458 -11.93 -19.83 -41.28
CA VAL A 458 -12.32 -19.49 -39.89
C VAL A 458 -11.08 -19.28 -39.00
N LEU A 459 -10.03 -20.08 -39.18
CA LEU A 459 -8.75 -19.88 -38.51
C LEU A 459 -8.04 -18.59 -38.93
N ALA A 460 -8.17 -18.15 -40.19
CA ALA A 460 -7.56 -16.91 -40.66
C ALA A 460 -8.20 -15.64 -40.05
N VAL A 461 -9.46 -15.73 -39.59
CA VAL A 461 -10.16 -14.66 -38.87
C VAL A 461 -9.78 -14.63 -37.38
N ALA A 462 -9.21 -15.70 -36.84
CA ALA A 462 -8.69 -15.72 -35.49
C ALA A 462 -7.47 -14.78 -35.37
N PRO A 463 -7.26 -14.09 -34.23
CA PRO A 463 -6.08 -13.26 -34.05
C PRO A 463 -4.82 -14.15 -34.05
N GLY A 464 -4.15 -14.23 -35.19
CA GLY A 464 -2.79 -14.77 -35.33
C GLY A 464 -1.75 -13.68 -35.12
N ALA A 465 -0.54 -14.07 -34.75
CA ALA A 465 0.60 -13.17 -34.59
C ALA A 465 0.77 -12.31 -35.86
N ALA A 466 1.05 -11.01 -35.69
CA ALA A 466 1.37 -10.13 -36.80
C ALA A 466 2.52 -10.73 -37.61
N VAL A 467 2.22 -11.16 -38.84
CA VAL A 467 3.24 -11.71 -39.73
C VAL A 467 4.17 -10.55 -40.11
N PRO A 468 5.49 -10.68 -39.92
CA PRO A 468 6.43 -9.61 -40.27
C PRO A 468 6.30 -9.27 -41.75
N THR A 469 6.01 -8.00 -42.05
CA THR A 469 5.94 -7.50 -43.42
C THR A 469 7.34 -7.26 -43.96
N THR A 470 7.60 -7.70 -45.19
CA THR A 470 8.86 -7.45 -45.90
C THR A 470 8.63 -6.50 -47.06
N ALA A 471 9.67 -5.79 -47.50
CA ALA A 471 9.59 -5.02 -48.74
C ALA A 471 9.55 -5.99 -49.93
N ILE A 472 8.45 -5.98 -50.66
CA ILE A 472 8.22 -6.82 -51.85
C ILE A 472 8.03 -5.95 -53.09
N ASP A 473 8.43 -6.45 -54.26
CA ASP A 473 8.02 -5.87 -55.54
C ASP A 473 6.63 -6.40 -55.89
N ALA A 474 5.60 -5.64 -55.52
CA ALA A 474 4.20 -6.02 -55.72
C ALA A 474 3.86 -6.28 -57.18
N ARG A 475 4.55 -5.62 -58.14
CA ARG A 475 4.35 -5.87 -59.57
C ARG A 475 4.78 -7.28 -59.96
N ALA A 476 5.99 -7.67 -59.54
CA ALA A 476 6.55 -8.99 -59.85
C ALA A 476 5.70 -10.10 -59.21
N GLU A 477 5.28 -9.91 -57.97
CA GLU A 477 4.43 -10.86 -57.25
C GLU A 477 3.06 -11.03 -57.91
N VAL A 478 2.37 -9.93 -58.26
CA VAL A 478 1.05 -10.00 -58.92
C VAL A 478 1.16 -10.72 -60.28
N LEU A 479 2.20 -10.44 -61.07
CA LEU A 479 2.45 -11.15 -62.33
C LEU A 479 2.63 -12.65 -62.11
N GLN A 480 3.46 -13.02 -61.14
CA GLN A 480 3.72 -14.42 -60.83
C GLN A 480 2.45 -15.15 -60.38
N VAL A 481 1.64 -14.52 -59.52
CA VAL A 481 0.37 -15.09 -59.05
C VAL A 481 -0.63 -15.25 -60.20
N ILE A 482 -0.73 -14.28 -61.11
CA ILE A 482 -1.61 -14.36 -62.28
C ILE A 482 -1.18 -15.51 -63.20
N ASP A 483 0.12 -15.64 -63.47
CA ASP A 483 0.63 -16.71 -64.32
C ASP A 483 0.42 -18.09 -63.69
N ASP A 484 0.64 -18.21 -62.38
CA ASP A 484 0.35 -19.43 -61.61
C ASP A 484 -1.14 -19.79 -61.66
N TRP A 485 -2.02 -18.79 -61.46
CA TRP A 485 -3.45 -18.99 -61.50
C TRP A 485 -3.93 -19.41 -62.89
N ARG A 486 -3.42 -18.77 -63.96
CA ARG A 486 -3.73 -19.12 -65.36
C ARG A 486 -3.30 -20.55 -65.70
N ARG A 487 -2.13 -20.99 -65.22
CA ARG A 487 -1.68 -22.38 -65.36
C ARG A 487 -2.60 -23.36 -64.63
N SER A 488 -3.08 -22.99 -63.45
CA SER A 488 -3.95 -23.84 -62.63
C SER A 488 -5.38 -23.97 -63.16
N ALA A 489 -5.93 -22.92 -63.81
CA ALA A 489 -7.27 -22.91 -64.37
C ALA A 489 -7.43 -23.77 -65.65
N GLY A 490 -6.32 -24.17 -66.27
CA GLY A 490 -6.28 -25.01 -67.48
C GLY A 490 -6.66 -24.26 -68.78
N PRO A 491 -6.20 -24.74 -69.95
CA PRO A 491 -6.34 -24.05 -71.24
C PRO A 491 -7.77 -24.00 -71.81
N ALA A 492 -8.76 -24.64 -71.18
CA ALA A 492 -10.15 -24.71 -71.64
C ALA A 492 -11.13 -23.86 -70.80
N SER A 493 -10.65 -23.09 -69.82
CA SER A 493 -11.51 -22.28 -68.95
C SER A 493 -11.78 -20.90 -69.57
N GLN A 494 -13.06 -20.57 -69.84
CA GLN A 494 -13.48 -19.24 -70.31
C GLN A 494 -13.04 -18.10 -69.37
N ALA A 495 -12.72 -18.41 -68.12
CA ALA A 495 -12.22 -17.44 -67.15
C ALA A 495 -10.82 -16.91 -67.52
N ALA A 496 -9.97 -17.73 -68.14
CA ALA A 496 -8.63 -17.31 -68.55
C ALA A 496 -8.64 -16.34 -69.74
N GLU A 497 -9.66 -16.43 -70.61
CA GLU A 497 -9.84 -15.54 -71.77
C GLU A 497 -10.35 -14.14 -71.37
N ARG A 498 -11.01 -14.01 -70.22
CA ARG A 498 -11.57 -12.73 -69.72
C ARG A 498 -10.57 -11.93 -68.87
N LEU A 499 -9.38 -12.46 -68.61
CA LEU A 499 -8.40 -11.85 -67.73
C LEU A 499 -7.58 -10.78 -68.48
N ALA A 500 -7.84 -9.51 -68.17
CA ALA A 500 -7.01 -8.38 -68.60
C ALA A 500 -6.06 -7.97 -67.46
N VAL A 501 -4.77 -7.82 -67.77
CA VAL A 501 -3.73 -7.42 -66.82
C VAL A 501 -3.20 -6.06 -67.23
N ASP A 502 -3.45 -5.05 -66.40
CA ASP A 502 -2.87 -3.70 -66.55
C ASP A 502 -2.01 -3.41 -65.32
N LEU A 503 -0.70 -3.34 -65.53
CA LEU A 503 0.29 -3.14 -64.47
C LEU A 503 1.30 -2.07 -64.90
N PRO A 504 1.75 -1.21 -63.98
CA PRO A 504 2.76 -0.19 -64.28
C PRO A 504 4.07 -0.84 -64.77
N ALA A 505 4.83 -0.11 -65.60
CA ALA A 505 6.10 -0.60 -66.15
C ALA A 505 7.22 -0.69 -65.10
N THR A 506 7.13 0.09 -64.02
CA THR A 506 8.14 0.19 -62.95
C THR A 506 7.81 -0.72 -61.77
N ALA A 507 8.84 -1.21 -61.08
CA ALA A 507 8.70 -1.97 -59.83
C ALA A 507 7.93 -1.16 -58.77
N LEU A 508 7.01 -1.81 -58.04
CA LEU A 508 6.18 -1.17 -57.03
C LEU A 508 6.52 -1.77 -55.67
N GLN A 509 7.27 -1.04 -54.85
CA GLN A 509 7.69 -1.49 -53.53
C GLN A 509 6.53 -1.34 -52.53
N ALA A 510 6.16 -2.43 -51.87
CA ALA A 510 5.15 -2.46 -50.82
C ALA A 510 5.66 -3.22 -49.60
N GLN A 511 5.28 -2.80 -48.39
CA GLN A 511 5.51 -3.59 -47.17
C GLN A 511 4.34 -4.54 -46.99
N PHE A 512 4.54 -5.81 -47.33
CA PHE A 512 3.49 -6.83 -47.24
C PHE A 512 4.10 -8.23 -47.11
N ASP A 513 3.29 -9.20 -46.69
CA ASP A 513 3.65 -10.63 -46.74
C ASP A 513 3.28 -11.20 -48.13
N ALA A 514 4.27 -11.62 -48.90
CA ALA A 514 4.09 -12.15 -50.26
C ALA A 514 3.11 -13.32 -50.32
N GLU A 515 3.14 -14.22 -49.32
CA GLU A 515 2.27 -15.40 -49.30
C GLU A 515 0.82 -15.02 -48.98
N HIS A 516 0.64 -14.07 -48.07
CA HIS A 516 -0.68 -13.51 -47.79
C HIS A 516 -1.26 -12.75 -48.99
N LEU A 517 -0.45 -11.96 -49.69
CA LEU A 517 -0.85 -11.26 -50.92
C LEU A 517 -1.31 -12.26 -51.99
N ARG A 518 -0.53 -13.32 -52.22
CA ARG A 518 -0.89 -14.42 -53.12
C ARG A 518 -2.25 -15.02 -52.77
N ARG A 519 -2.49 -15.34 -51.49
CA ARG A 519 -3.77 -15.90 -51.03
C ARG A 519 -4.95 -14.96 -51.26
N VAL A 520 -4.78 -13.66 -50.99
CA VAL A 520 -5.83 -12.64 -51.25
C VAL A 520 -6.16 -12.57 -52.75
N LEU A 521 -5.14 -12.47 -53.61
CA LEU A 521 -5.32 -12.36 -55.06
C LEU A 521 -5.98 -13.61 -55.64
N VAL A 522 -5.52 -14.81 -55.27
CA VAL A 522 -6.13 -16.07 -55.72
C VAL A 522 -7.60 -16.15 -55.29
N ASN A 523 -7.93 -15.78 -54.05
CA ASN A 523 -9.32 -15.78 -53.58
C ASN A 523 -10.22 -14.81 -54.37
N LEU A 524 -9.71 -13.63 -54.72
CA LEU A 524 -10.44 -12.65 -55.53
C LEU A 524 -10.63 -13.14 -56.97
N LEU A 525 -9.59 -13.71 -57.58
CA LEU A 525 -9.64 -14.28 -58.92
C LEU A 525 -10.60 -15.48 -58.99
N ASP A 526 -10.54 -16.38 -58.01
CA ASP A 526 -11.46 -17.51 -57.89
C ASP A 526 -12.90 -17.04 -57.74
N ASN A 527 -13.16 -16.03 -56.92
CA ASN A 527 -14.50 -15.45 -56.78
C ASN A 527 -15.00 -14.75 -58.04
N ALA A 528 -14.10 -14.10 -58.80
CA ALA A 528 -14.45 -13.45 -60.07
C ALA A 528 -14.67 -14.46 -61.21
N SER A 529 -14.07 -15.66 -61.11
CA SER A 529 -14.21 -16.73 -62.09
C SER A 529 -15.50 -17.55 -61.95
N ARG A 530 -16.09 -17.56 -60.75
CA ARG A 530 -17.41 -18.16 -60.46
C ARG A 530 -18.54 -17.25 -60.89
#